data_AF-A0A397XSL8-F1
#
_entry.id   AF-A0A397XSL8-F1
#
_cell.length_a   1.000
_cell.length_b   1.000
_cell.length_c   1.000
_cell.angle_alpha   90.00
_cell.angle_beta   90.00
_cell.angle_gamma   90.00
#
_symmetry.space_group_name_H-M   'P 1'
#
loop_
_entity.id
_entity.type
_entity.pdbx_description
1 polymer ?
#
loop_
_entity_poly.entity_id
_entity_poly.type
_entity_poly.pdbx_seq_one_letter_code
_entity_poly.pdbx_strand_id
1 'polypeptide(L)'
;MGKNNTKILITALVMIVTASMMIEEAKSVRLCNVSTKDLKKCRPAVTGNNPPPPTPQCCQVAKAANLECLCPFLSRSGIDPSKIKALGANCGITKNPSCLP
;
A
#
# COMPACT_ATOMS: atom_id res chain seq x y z
N MET A 1 -40.60 30.06 18.60
CA MET A 1 -39.91 28.80 18.24
C MET A 1 -38.52 29.14 17.69
N GLY A 2 -37.41 28.58 18.16
CA GLY A 2 -36.13 28.81 17.48
C GLY A 2 -34.87 28.43 18.25
N LYS A 3 -34.86 28.59 19.58
CA LYS A 3 -33.66 28.36 20.40
C LYS A 3 -33.27 26.88 20.54
N ASN A 4 -34.24 25.98 20.48
CA ASN A 4 -34.07 24.54 20.55
C ASN A 4 -33.60 23.95 19.20
N ASN A 5 -34.13 24.44 18.07
CA ASN A 5 -33.77 23.93 16.75
C ASN A 5 -32.34 24.31 16.37
N THR A 6 -31.90 25.53 16.67
CA THR A 6 -30.51 25.97 16.44
C THR A 6 -29.52 25.16 17.28
N LYS A 7 -29.85 24.86 18.55
CA LYS A 7 -29.02 23.99 19.40
C LYS A 7 -28.94 22.57 18.83
N ILE A 8 -30.06 22.00 18.37
CA ILE A 8 -30.08 20.67 17.75
C ILE A 8 -29.21 20.62 16.49
N LEU A 9 -29.28 21.66 15.64
CA LEU A 9 -28.47 21.76 14.41
C LEU A 9 -26.97 21.86 14.73
N ILE A 10 -26.59 22.66 15.72
CA ILE A 10 -25.19 22.80 16.15
C ILE A 10 -24.67 21.47 16.73
N THR A 11 -25.45 20.82 17.60
CA THR A 11 -25.05 19.52 18.17
C THR A 11 -24.92 18.44 17.10
N ALA A 12 -25.84 18.41 16.12
CA ALA A 12 -25.78 17.47 15.00
C ALA A 12 -24.55 17.70 14.12
N LEU A 13 -24.21 18.96 13.81
CA LEU A 13 -23.02 19.32 13.04
C LEU A 13 -21.73 18.93 13.77
N VAL A 14 -21.65 19.16 15.08
CA VAL A 14 -20.48 18.79 15.90
C VAL A 14 -20.29 17.28 15.91
N MET A 15 -21.36 16.48 16.04
CA MET A 15 -21.24 15.01 16.02
C MET A 15 -20.72 14.49 14.66
N ILE A 16 -21.19 15.04 13.54
CA ILE A 16 -20.74 14.65 12.19
C ILE A 16 -19.25 14.99 11.98
N VAL A 17 -18.81 16.14 12.48
CA VAL A 17 -17.40 16.57 12.40
C VAL A 17 -16.51 15.71 13.28
N THR A 18 -16.95 15.31 14.48
CA THR A 18 -16.15 14.42 15.35
C THR A 18 -16.06 12.99 14.81
N ALA A 19 -17.09 12.49 14.12
CA ALA A 19 -17.08 11.15 13.54
C ALA A 19 -16.11 11.02 12.35
N SER A 20 -15.90 12.09 11.59
CA SER A 20 -14.99 12.10 10.44
C SER A 20 -13.50 12.20 10.83
N MET A 21 -13.19 12.58 12.07
CA MET A 21 -11.82 12.62 12.60
C MET A 21 -11.32 11.25 13.06
N MET A 22 -12.20 10.26 13.20
CA MET A 22 -11.88 8.90 13.61
C MET A 22 -11.60 8.00 12.40
N ILE A 23 -10.85 8.48 11.41
CA ILE A 23 -10.20 7.59 10.46
C ILE A 23 -8.86 7.24 11.11
N GLU A 24 -8.87 6.18 11.92
CA GLU A 24 -7.63 5.56 12.38
C GLU A 24 -6.77 5.25 11.15
N GLU A 25 -5.65 5.96 10.98
CA GLU A 25 -4.60 5.58 10.05
C GLU A 25 -4.22 4.14 10.41
N ALA A 26 -4.73 3.17 9.64
CA ALA A 26 -4.46 1.75 9.87
C ALA A 26 -2.95 1.58 10.05
N LYS A 27 -2.52 1.26 11.28
CA LYS A 27 -1.11 1.21 11.67
C LYS A 27 -0.37 0.37 10.64
N SER A 28 0.48 1.01 9.84
CA SER A 28 1.17 0.27 8.79
C SER A 28 2.19 -0.64 9.45
N VAL A 29 1.96 -1.94 9.32
CA VAL A 29 2.93 -2.96 9.75
C VAL A 29 4.18 -2.82 8.90
N ARG A 30 5.34 -2.73 9.56
CA ARG A 30 6.64 -2.85 8.90
C ARG A 30 6.89 -4.32 8.61
N LEU A 31 7.13 -4.63 7.35
CA LEU A 31 7.43 -5.95 6.86
C LEU A 31 8.69 -5.90 6.00
N CYS A 32 9.71 -6.68 6.37
CA CYS A 32 10.92 -6.83 5.56
C CYS A 32 11.59 -5.49 5.19
N ASN A 33 11.77 -4.63 6.20
CA ASN A 33 12.38 -3.30 6.11
C ASN A 33 11.52 -2.20 5.43
N VAL A 34 10.29 -2.50 5.00
CA VAL A 34 9.38 -1.52 4.38
C VAL A 34 7.99 -1.62 4.98
N SER A 35 7.17 -0.57 4.86
CA SER A 35 5.80 -0.60 5.36
C SER A 35 4.87 -1.28 4.35
N THR A 36 3.83 -1.97 4.82
CA THR A 36 2.79 -2.55 3.94
C THR A 36 2.07 -1.49 3.09
N LYS A 37 1.91 -0.26 3.62
CA LYS A 37 1.39 0.90 2.88
C LYS A 37 2.34 1.30 1.75
N ASP A 38 3.65 1.23 1.98
CA ASP A 38 4.65 1.49 0.94
C ASP A 38 4.65 0.41 -0.14
N LEU A 39 4.57 -0.87 0.24
CA LEU A 39 4.47 -1.98 -0.71
C LEU A 39 3.24 -1.88 -1.63
N LYS A 40 2.12 -1.34 -1.14
CA LYS A 40 0.91 -1.11 -1.95
C LYS A 40 1.17 -0.17 -3.14
N LYS A 41 2.17 0.72 -3.05
CA LYS A 41 2.56 1.61 -4.18
C LYS A 41 3.07 0.82 -5.39
N CYS A 42 3.55 -0.41 -5.18
CA CYS A 42 4.02 -1.30 -6.24
C CYS A 42 2.94 -2.21 -6.82
N ARG A 43 1.79 -2.34 -6.17
CA ARG A 43 0.72 -3.25 -6.59
C ARG A 43 0.30 -3.06 -8.06
N PRO A 44 0.12 -1.83 -8.59
CA PRO A 44 -0.29 -1.65 -9.98
C PRO A 44 0.68 -2.25 -10.98
N ALA A 45 1.99 -2.22 -10.70
CA ALA A 45 3.04 -2.70 -11.59
C ALA A 45 3.19 -4.23 -11.61
N VAL A 46 2.48 -4.96 -10.72
CA VAL A 46 2.55 -6.43 -10.63
C VAL A 46 1.20 -7.11 -10.72
N THR A 47 0.12 -6.37 -10.98
CA THR A 47 -1.26 -6.91 -11.06
C THR A 47 -1.94 -6.54 -12.37
N GLY A 48 -2.95 -7.31 -12.77
CA GLY A 48 -3.63 -7.17 -14.06
C GLY A 48 -2.89 -7.82 -15.22
N ASN A 49 -3.50 -7.88 -16.40
CA ASN A 49 -2.94 -8.57 -17.57
C ASN A 49 -1.78 -7.80 -18.20
N ASN A 50 -1.91 -6.47 -18.28
CA ASN A 50 -0.91 -5.56 -18.83
C ASN A 50 -0.60 -4.47 -17.78
N PRO A 51 0.21 -4.79 -16.76
CA PRO A 51 0.53 -3.81 -15.73
C PRO A 51 1.27 -2.60 -16.32
N PRO A 52 0.95 -1.36 -15.89
CA PRO A 52 1.73 -0.19 -16.27
C PRO A 52 3.16 -0.26 -15.70
N PRO A 53 4.10 0.54 -16.24
CA PRO A 53 5.45 0.64 -15.69
C PRO A 53 5.43 1.10 -14.22
N PRO A 54 6.41 0.67 -13.40
CA PRO A 54 6.48 1.06 -12.00
C PRO A 54 6.76 2.56 -11.85
N THR A 55 6.14 3.16 -10.83
CA THR A 55 6.41 4.55 -10.48
C THR A 55 7.78 4.70 -9.79
N PRO A 56 8.40 5.89 -9.80
CA PRO A 56 9.65 6.13 -9.08
C PRO A 56 9.54 5.80 -7.58
N GLN A 57 8.39 6.10 -6.96
CA GLN A 57 8.13 5.76 -5.56
C GLN A 57 8.08 4.25 -5.33
N CYS A 58 7.45 3.49 -6.24
CA CYS A 58 7.50 2.04 -6.16
C CYS A 58 8.95 1.54 -6.24
N CYS A 59 9.74 2.02 -7.21
CA CYS A 59 11.12 1.58 -7.34
C CYS A 59 11.97 1.92 -6.11
N GLN A 60 11.74 3.06 -5.47
CA GLN A 60 12.39 3.39 -4.20
C GLN A 60 12.06 2.37 -3.10
N VAL A 61 10.79 1.99 -2.99
CA VAL A 61 10.33 0.98 -2.02
C VAL A 61 10.91 -0.39 -2.35
N ALA A 62 10.87 -0.82 -3.61
CA ALA A 62 11.37 -2.12 -4.05
C ALA A 62 12.88 -2.26 -3.81
N LYS A 63 13.66 -1.19 -3.97
CA LYS A 63 15.10 -1.15 -3.66
C LYS A 63 15.41 -1.17 -2.17
N ALA A 64 14.55 -0.56 -1.35
CA ALA A 64 14.71 -0.50 0.10
C ALA A 64 14.21 -1.78 0.81
N ALA A 65 13.37 -2.56 0.14
CA ALA A 65 12.79 -3.79 0.67
C ALA A 65 13.82 -4.93 0.73
N ASN A 66 13.74 -5.73 1.79
CA ASN A 66 14.42 -7.02 1.83
C ASN A 66 13.59 -8.05 1.04
N LEU A 67 13.94 -8.25 -0.24
CA LEU A 67 13.21 -9.13 -1.16
C LEU A 67 13.22 -10.60 -0.71
N GLU A 68 14.31 -11.08 -0.11
CA GLU A 68 14.39 -12.44 0.46
C GLU A 68 13.37 -12.63 1.57
N CYS A 69 13.28 -11.66 2.49
CA CYS A 69 12.31 -11.70 3.57
C CYS A 69 10.86 -11.66 3.05
N LEU A 70 10.61 -11.01 1.90
CA LEU A 70 9.28 -10.94 1.30
C LEU A 70 8.82 -12.25 0.64
N CYS A 71 9.73 -13.20 0.38
CA CYS A 71 9.40 -14.49 -0.24
C CYS A 71 8.15 -15.20 0.31
N PRO A 72 8.00 -15.45 1.62
CA PRO A 72 6.80 -16.11 2.16
C PRO A 72 5.50 -15.37 1.81
N PHE A 73 5.56 -14.05 1.60
CA PHE A 73 4.40 -13.24 1.19
C PHE A 73 4.18 -13.29 -0.31
N LEU A 74 5.25 -13.20 -1.10
CA LEU A 74 5.18 -13.27 -2.57
C LEU A 74 4.63 -14.63 -3.01
N SER A 75 5.12 -15.74 -2.44
CA SER A 75 4.63 -17.09 -2.73
C SER A 75 3.15 -17.29 -2.38
N ARG A 76 2.65 -16.60 -1.35
CA ARG A 76 1.23 -16.66 -0.92
C ARG A 76 0.33 -15.65 -1.64
N SER A 77 0.90 -14.65 -2.31
CA SER A 77 0.14 -13.54 -2.90
C SER A 77 -0.59 -13.90 -4.19
N GLY A 78 -0.21 -15.01 -4.83
CA GLY A 78 -0.72 -15.38 -6.17
C GLY A 78 -0.25 -14.43 -7.29
N ILE A 79 0.69 -13.55 -7.01
CA ILE A 79 1.29 -12.66 -8.01
C ILE A 79 2.22 -13.50 -8.89
N ASP A 80 2.10 -13.31 -10.20
CA ASP A 80 2.95 -13.97 -11.19
C ASP A 80 4.44 -13.60 -10.96
N PRO A 81 5.34 -14.59 -10.79
CA PRO A 81 6.76 -14.34 -10.56
C PRO A 81 7.43 -13.51 -11.65
N SER A 82 6.99 -13.66 -12.90
CA SER A 82 7.53 -12.92 -14.05
C SER A 82 7.23 -11.42 -13.93
N LYS A 83 6.08 -11.05 -13.35
CA LYS A 83 5.73 -9.64 -13.08
C LYS A 83 6.60 -9.03 -11.99
N ILE A 84 6.92 -9.82 -10.96
CA ILE A 84 7.83 -9.37 -9.89
C ILE A 84 9.24 -9.17 -10.45
N LYS A 85 9.73 -10.13 -11.25
CA LYS A 85 11.01 -10.02 -11.96
C LYS A 85 11.03 -8.80 -12.91
N ALA A 86 9.97 -8.58 -13.67
CA ALA A 86 9.85 -7.44 -14.58
C ALA A 86 9.88 -6.10 -13.82
N LEU A 87 9.19 -5.98 -12.69
CA LEU A 87 9.28 -4.82 -11.81
C LEU A 87 10.72 -4.61 -11.34
N GLY A 88 11.37 -5.67 -10.87
CA GLY A 88 12.77 -5.63 -10.45
C GLY A 88 13.69 -5.09 -11.54
N ALA A 89 13.59 -5.64 -12.75
CA ALA A 89 14.36 -5.20 -13.91
C ALA A 89 14.11 -3.72 -14.26
N ASN A 90 12.83 -3.29 -14.32
CA ASN A 90 12.47 -1.89 -14.60
C ASN A 90 12.99 -0.92 -13.52
N CYS A 91 13.09 -1.38 -12.28
CA CYS A 91 13.65 -0.59 -11.19
C CYS A 91 15.18 -0.67 -11.10
N GLY A 92 15.86 -1.50 -11.90
CA GLY A 92 17.32 -1.68 -11.84
C GLY A 92 17.79 -2.53 -10.65
N ILE A 93 16.96 -3.47 -10.20
CA ILE A 93 17.31 -4.46 -9.19
C ILE A 93 17.97 -5.64 -9.90
N THR A 94 19.23 -5.92 -9.58
CA THR A 94 20.03 -6.95 -10.27
C THR A 94 19.94 -8.32 -9.61
N LYS A 95 19.57 -8.38 -8.34
CA LYS A 95 19.46 -9.62 -7.57
C LYS A 95 17.99 -9.93 -7.28
N ASN A 96 17.49 -10.99 -7.92
CA ASN A 96 16.18 -11.54 -7.60
C ASN A 96 16.24 -12.33 -6.30
N PRO A 97 15.14 -12.38 -5.54
CA PRO A 97 15.04 -13.27 -4.41
C PRO A 97 14.96 -14.75 -4.82
N SER A 98 15.41 -15.64 -3.94
CA SER A 98 15.54 -17.09 -4.13
C SER A 98 14.22 -17.81 -4.40
N CYS A 99 13.10 -17.22 -3.99
CA CYS A 99 11.75 -17.75 -4.22
C CYS A 99 11.16 -17.43 -5.59
N LEU A 100 11.85 -16.67 -6.45
CA LEU A 100 11.40 -16.41 -7.80
C LEU A 100 12.06 -17.38 -8.79
N PRO A 101 11.30 -18.31 -9.42
CA PRO A 101 11.82 -19.26 -10.41
C PRO A 101 12.26 -18.54 -11.66
#